data_AF-A0A382NTL1-F1
#
_entry.id   AF-A0A382NTL1-F1
#
_cell.length_a   1.000
_cell.length_b   1.000
_cell.length_c   1.000
_cell.angle_alpha   90.00
_cell.angle_beta   90.00
_cell.angle_gamma   90.00
#
_symmetry.space_group_name_H-M   'P 1'
#
loop_
_entity.id
_entity.type
_entity.pdbx_description
1 polymer ?
#
loop_
_entity_poly.entity_id
_entity_poly.type
_entity_poly.pdbx_seq_one_letter_code
_entity_poly.pdbx_strand_id
1 'polypeptide(L)'
;MFLQCILLALFVSTALAKPSCRELVNPLIKNSDNIASNGGLWGYFEKDLFLRKHSTQAIQLDSRINKIFFTLNYLCETKDGIPLNDLATYISRSIADKGEVAFKAELITLGKTSQQIENWFEFFKYAQSHRSRTLDSSAIKATINRSIPLIKNYTSLTKNIDRPNSSKVLLKKTRTLITQIDSFFSSDPYITQALDEISHVPYWDINESSGGS
;
A
#
# COMPACT_ATOMS: atom_id res chain seq x y z
N MET A 1 -17.13 -44.96 -38.96
CA MET A 1 -16.35 -43.69 -38.92
C MET A 1 -17.10 -42.55 -38.22
N PHE A 2 -17.89 -42.81 -37.17
CA PHE A 2 -18.68 -41.76 -36.46
C PHE A 2 -18.75 -41.96 -34.94
N LEU A 3 -17.75 -42.62 -34.34
CA LEU A 3 -17.74 -42.89 -32.89
C LEU A 3 -16.44 -42.44 -32.18
N GLN A 4 -15.57 -41.71 -32.88
CA GLN A 4 -14.30 -41.22 -32.32
C GLN A 4 -14.29 -39.71 -32.03
N CYS A 5 -15.30 -38.95 -32.49
CA CYS A 5 -15.35 -37.50 -32.26
C CYS A 5 -16.05 -37.08 -30.95
N ILE A 6 -16.73 -37.99 -30.25
CA ILE A 6 -17.53 -37.64 -29.05
C ILE A 6 -16.70 -37.69 -27.75
N LEU A 7 -15.58 -38.41 -27.72
CA LEU A 7 -14.77 -38.59 -26.51
C LEU A 7 -13.74 -37.47 -26.24
N LEU A 8 -13.58 -36.49 -27.14
CA LEU A 8 -12.66 -35.35 -26.95
C LEU A 8 -13.32 -34.10 -26.37
N ALA A 9 -14.64 -34.11 -26.13
CA ALA A 9 -15.37 -32.95 -25.63
C ALA A 9 -15.59 -32.92 -24.10
N LEU A 10 -15.15 -33.94 -23.35
CA LEU A 10 -15.60 -34.12 -21.96
C LEU A 10 -14.63 -33.73 -20.84
N PHE A 11 -13.42 -33.24 -21.11
CA PHE A 11 -12.52 -32.79 -20.03
C PHE A 11 -11.67 -31.57 -20.42
N VAL A 12 -12.31 -30.51 -20.91
CA VAL A 12 -11.75 -29.18 -20.64
C VAL A 12 -12.33 -28.74 -19.31
N SER A 13 -11.77 -29.29 -18.23
CA SER A 13 -11.91 -28.69 -16.91
C SER A 13 -11.22 -27.33 -17.01
N THR A 14 -11.95 -26.27 -17.34
CA THR A 14 -11.47 -24.91 -17.11
C THR A 14 -11.44 -24.71 -15.60
N ALA A 15 -10.40 -25.24 -14.95
CA ALA A 15 -10.03 -24.81 -13.62
C ALA A 15 -9.70 -23.33 -13.75
N LEU A 16 -10.67 -22.46 -13.47
CA LEU A 16 -10.44 -21.03 -13.37
C LEU A 16 -9.34 -20.85 -12.33
N ALA A 17 -8.17 -20.40 -12.81
CA ALA A 17 -7.06 -20.07 -11.94
C ALA A 17 -7.56 -19.06 -10.90
N LYS A 18 -7.25 -19.30 -9.62
CA LYS A 18 -7.58 -18.33 -8.58
C LYS A 18 -6.89 -17.01 -8.94
N PRO A 19 -7.60 -15.87 -8.85
CA PRO A 19 -6.99 -14.58 -9.16
C PRO A 19 -5.77 -14.35 -8.25
N SER A 20 -4.72 -13.81 -8.84
CA SER A 20 -3.54 -13.35 -8.11
C SER A 20 -3.90 -12.27 -7.10
N CYS A 21 -3.03 -12.05 -6.12
CA CYS A 21 -3.24 -11.02 -5.10
C CYS A 21 -3.50 -9.64 -5.72
N ARG A 22 -2.70 -9.23 -6.71
CA ARG A 22 -2.87 -7.94 -7.41
C ARG A 22 -4.21 -7.87 -8.16
N GLU A 23 -4.67 -8.96 -8.76
CA GLU A 23 -5.98 -8.99 -9.44
C GLU A 23 -7.15 -8.81 -8.48
N LEU A 24 -6.98 -9.10 -7.18
CA LEU A 24 -7.97 -8.79 -6.15
C LEU A 24 -7.94 -7.31 -5.72
N VAL A 25 -6.77 -6.66 -5.76
CA VAL A 25 -6.60 -5.25 -5.33
C VAL A 25 -6.96 -4.27 -6.44
N ASN A 26 -6.57 -4.54 -7.70
CA ASN A 26 -6.74 -3.62 -8.83
C ASN A 26 -8.19 -3.12 -9.03
N PRO A 27 -9.25 -3.97 -8.92
CA PRO A 27 -10.62 -3.49 -9.05
C PRO A 27 -11.00 -2.49 -7.95
N LEU A 28 -10.43 -2.62 -6.75
CA LEU A 28 -10.69 -1.71 -5.64
C LEU A 28 -10.14 -0.31 -5.91
N ILE A 29 -8.94 -0.24 -6.48
CA ILE A 29 -8.31 1.02 -6.90
C ILE A 29 -9.16 1.65 -8.01
N LYS A 30 -9.47 0.89 -9.06
CA LYS A 30 -10.26 1.37 -10.21
C LYS A 30 -11.63 1.92 -9.81
N ASN A 31 -12.28 1.29 -8.83
CA ASN A 31 -13.58 1.77 -8.33
C ASN A 31 -13.49 3.17 -7.69
N SER A 32 -12.31 3.60 -7.27
CA SER A 32 -12.07 4.94 -6.70
C SER A 32 -11.68 6.00 -7.71
N ASP A 33 -11.31 5.62 -8.95
CA ASP A 33 -10.79 6.52 -9.99
C ASP A 33 -11.77 7.66 -10.32
N ASN A 34 -13.08 7.38 -10.35
CA ASN A 34 -14.09 8.41 -10.60
C ASN A 34 -14.11 9.51 -9.51
N ILE A 35 -13.77 9.19 -8.25
CA ILE A 35 -13.64 10.21 -7.22
C ILE A 35 -12.31 10.95 -7.38
N ALA A 36 -11.22 10.22 -7.64
CA ALA A 36 -9.90 10.81 -7.85
C ALA A 36 -9.88 11.78 -9.03
N SER A 37 -10.50 11.43 -10.17
CA SER A 37 -10.61 12.28 -11.37
C SER A 37 -11.38 13.57 -11.13
N ASN A 38 -12.18 13.64 -10.06
CA ASN A 38 -12.93 14.83 -9.66
C ASN A 38 -12.24 15.63 -8.54
N GLY A 39 -10.94 15.39 -8.30
CA GLY A 39 -10.16 16.06 -7.27
C GLY A 39 -10.29 15.43 -5.89
N GLY A 40 -10.66 14.14 -5.80
CA GLY A 40 -10.87 13.44 -4.53
C GLY A 40 -12.18 13.84 -3.86
N LEU A 41 -12.43 13.35 -2.65
CA LEU A 41 -13.55 13.84 -1.84
C LEU A 41 -13.35 15.31 -1.47
N TRP A 42 -12.10 15.76 -1.36
CA TRP A 42 -11.76 17.17 -1.15
C TRP A 42 -12.42 18.09 -2.19
N GLY A 43 -12.34 17.75 -3.47
CA GLY A 43 -12.96 18.53 -4.55
C GLY A 43 -14.48 18.67 -4.42
N TYR A 44 -15.15 17.71 -3.79
CA TYR A 44 -16.58 17.82 -3.46
C TYR A 44 -16.84 18.73 -2.27
N PHE A 45 -15.99 18.69 -1.23
CA PHE A 45 -16.12 19.55 -0.06
C PHE A 45 -15.91 21.03 -0.41
N GLU A 46 -14.96 21.33 -1.31
CA GLU A 46 -14.68 22.71 -1.74
C GLU A 46 -15.86 23.38 -2.47
N LYS A 47 -16.73 22.60 -3.11
CA LYS A 47 -17.87 23.13 -3.87
C LYS A 47 -19.06 23.55 -2.99
N ASP A 48 -19.13 23.09 -1.75
CA ASP A 48 -20.22 23.39 -0.82
C ASP A 48 -19.74 24.31 0.32
N LEU A 49 -20.47 25.40 0.59
CA LEU A 49 -20.06 26.43 1.56
C LEU A 49 -19.97 25.90 3.01
N PHE A 50 -20.79 24.90 3.37
CA PHE A 50 -20.76 24.28 4.69
C PHE A 50 -19.60 23.28 4.80
N LEU A 51 -19.41 22.43 3.80
CA LEU A 51 -18.36 21.41 3.75
C LEU A 51 -16.96 22.00 3.58
N ARG A 52 -16.80 23.14 2.91
CA ARG A 52 -15.51 23.79 2.72
C ARG A 52 -14.78 24.06 4.04
N LYS A 53 -15.52 24.35 5.11
CA LYS A 53 -14.97 24.52 6.48
C LYS A 53 -14.43 23.21 7.09
N HIS A 54 -14.65 22.09 6.43
CA HIS A 54 -14.31 20.74 6.84
C HIS A 54 -13.45 20.00 5.81
N SER A 55 -12.90 20.70 4.81
CA SER A 55 -12.12 20.11 3.72
C SER A 55 -10.91 19.28 4.18
N THR A 56 -10.30 19.62 5.31
CA THR A 56 -9.23 18.81 5.92
C THR A 56 -9.68 17.39 6.22
N GLN A 57 -10.95 17.18 6.58
CA GLN A 57 -11.50 15.84 6.86
C GLN A 57 -11.67 15.03 5.57
N ALA A 58 -11.98 15.68 4.45
CA ALA A 58 -12.01 15.02 3.16
C ALA A 58 -10.59 14.61 2.72
N ILE A 59 -9.60 15.50 2.83
CA ILE A 59 -8.19 15.19 2.54
C ILE A 59 -7.68 14.03 3.41
N GLN A 60 -8.01 14.05 4.70
CA GLN A 60 -7.66 12.98 5.64
C GLN A 60 -8.24 11.62 5.23
N LEU A 61 -9.46 11.60 4.70
CA LEU A 61 -10.09 10.38 4.21
C LEU A 61 -9.46 9.92 2.87
N ASP A 62 -9.25 10.84 1.93
CA ASP A 62 -8.59 10.55 0.65
C ASP A 62 -7.19 9.92 0.87
N SER A 63 -6.40 10.52 1.76
CA SER A 63 -5.08 10.01 2.15
C SER A 63 -5.15 8.60 2.76
N ARG A 64 -6.14 8.33 3.61
CA ARG A 64 -6.34 7.01 4.23
C ARG A 64 -6.74 5.95 3.21
N ILE A 65 -7.59 6.28 2.25
CA ILE A 65 -7.95 5.37 1.15
C ILE A 65 -6.71 5.01 0.32
N ASN A 66 -5.91 6.01 -0.04
CA ASN A 66 -4.65 5.76 -0.74
C ASN A 66 -3.68 4.90 0.09
N LYS A 67 -3.62 5.13 1.40
CA LYS A 67 -2.82 4.30 2.31
C LYS A 67 -3.30 2.84 2.32
N ILE A 68 -4.61 2.57 2.31
CA ILE A 68 -5.14 1.20 2.14
C ILE A 68 -4.59 0.58 0.84
N PHE A 69 -4.71 1.28 -0.29
CA PHE A 69 -4.25 0.76 -1.58
C PHE A 69 -2.75 0.47 -1.60
N PHE A 70 -1.95 1.40 -1.08
CA PHE A 70 -0.50 1.24 -0.97
C PHE A 70 -0.14 0.01 -0.12
N THR A 71 -0.74 -0.12 1.06
CA THR A 71 -0.46 -1.25 1.97
C THR A 71 -0.91 -2.59 1.39
N LEU A 72 -2.06 -2.65 0.71
CA LEU A 72 -2.51 -3.88 0.05
C LEU A 72 -1.60 -4.30 -1.11
N ASN A 73 -1.13 -3.34 -1.92
CA ASN A 73 -0.15 -3.61 -2.97
C ASN A 73 1.17 -4.11 -2.39
N TYR A 74 1.66 -3.47 -1.33
CA TYR A 74 2.85 -3.91 -0.61
C TYR A 74 2.71 -5.36 -0.16
N LEU A 75 1.61 -5.73 0.51
CA LEU A 75 1.34 -7.11 0.92
C LEU A 75 1.36 -8.10 -0.25
N CYS A 76 0.82 -7.71 -1.41
CA CYS A 76 0.85 -8.56 -2.60
C CYS A 76 2.26 -8.70 -3.19
N GLU A 77 3.06 -7.65 -3.13
CA GLU A 77 4.43 -7.59 -3.64
C GLU A 77 5.42 -8.37 -2.78
N THR A 78 5.23 -8.35 -1.46
CA THR A 78 6.15 -8.94 -0.48
C THR A 78 5.67 -10.27 0.11
N LYS A 79 4.62 -10.86 -0.48
CA LYS A 79 4.01 -12.10 0.04
C LYS A 79 5.00 -13.27 0.15
N ASP A 80 6.00 -13.33 -0.74
CA ASP A 80 7.01 -14.40 -0.80
C ASP A 80 8.40 -13.95 -0.31
N GLY A 81 8.48 -12.77 0.32
CA GLY A 81 9.73 -12.19 0.80
C GLY A 81 9.78 -10.69 0.53
N ILE A 82 10.47 -9.94 1.39
CA ILE A 82 10.72 -8.52 1.16
C ILE A 82 12.01 -8.39 0.33
N PRO A 83 11.95 -7.95 -0.94
CA PRO A 83 13.16 -7.72 -1.71
C PRO A 83 13.99 -6.59 -1.08
N LEU A 84 15.31 -6.67 -1.19
CA LEU A 84 16.16 -5.53 -0.83
C LEU A 84 15.85 -4.38 -1.78
N ASN A 85 15.51 -3.21 -1.22
CA ASN A 85 15.40 -1.99 -2.01
C ASN A 85 16.80 -1.50 -2.42
N ASP A 86 16.86 -0.40 -3.17
CA ASP A 86 18.11 0.14 -3.69
C ASP A 86 19.09 0.52 -2.59
N LEU A 87 18.61 1.12 -1.48
CA LEU A 87 19.45 1.44 -0.32
C LEU A 87 20.07 0.18 0.32
N ALA A 88 19.24 -0.82 0.63
CA ALA A 88 19.72 -2.07 1.22
C ALA A 88 20.67 -2.81 0.26
N THR A 89 20.42 -2.72 -1.05
CA THR A 89 21.30 -3.28 -2.08
C THR A 89 22.64 -2.55 -2.13
N TYR A 90 22.63 -1.21 -2.05
CA TYR A 90 23.84 -0.38 -1.98
C TYR A 90 24.68 -0.73 -0.76
N ILE A 91 24.06 -0.78 0.43
CA ILE A 91 24.75 -1.16 1.67
C ILE A 91 25.31 -2.59 1.56
N SER A 92 24.52 -3.54 1.07
CA SER A 92 24.96 -4.93 0.89
C SER A 92 26.20 -5.03 0.01
N ARG A 93 26.22 -4.33 -1.12
CA ARG A 93 27.34 -4.36 -2.08
C ARG A 93 28.56 -3.69 -1.49
N SER A 94 28.40 -2.52 -0.88
CA SER A 94 29.51 -1.78 -0.27
C SER A 94 30.15 -2.57 0.87
N ILE A 95 29.35 -3.20 1.75
CA ILE A 95 29.91 -4.06 2.82
C ILE A 95 30.64 -5.27 2.24
N ALA A 96 30.12 -5.90 1.19
CA ALA A 96 30.77 -7.05 0.56
C ALA A 96 32.11 -6.68 -0.12
N ASP A 97 32.19 -5.46 -0.68
CA ASP A 97 33.37 -4.97 -1.40
C ASP A 97 34.49 -4.50 -0.44
N LYS A 98 34.16 -3.63 0.52
CA LYS A 98 35.17 -2.95 1.36
C LYS A 98 35.11 -3.30 2.86
N GLY A 99 34.08 -4.04 3.29
CA GLY A 99 33.83 -4.35 4.69
C GLY A 99 33.09 -3.26 5.44
N GLU A 100 32.43 -3.64 6.54
CA GLU A 100 31.56 -2.75 7.32
C GLU A 100 32.29 -1.50 7.85
N VAL A 101 33.49 -1.69 8.41
CA VAL A 101 34.28 -0.62 9.04
C VAL A 101 34.71 0.42 8.01
N ALA A 102 35.26 -0.01 6.87
CA ALA A 102 35.71 0.91 5.83
C ALA A 102 34.54 1.65 5.19
N PHE A 103 33.40 0.98 4.98
CA PHE A 103 32.22 1.63 4.42
C PHE A 103 31.63 2.69 5.36
N LYS A 104 31.60 2.44 6.68
CA LYS A 104 31.20 3.48 7.64
C LYS A 104 32.11 4.71 7.57
N ALA A 105 33.43 4.51 7.48
CA ALA A 105 34.37 5.62 7.36
C ALA A 105 34.13 6.43 6.07
N GLU A 106 33.88 5.76 4.95
CA GLU A 106 33.54 6.41 3.68
C GLU A 106 32.26 7.24 3.78
N LEU A 107 31.19 6.72 4.38
CA LEU A 107 29.94 7.47 4.57
C LEU A 107 30.16 8.74 5.41
N ILE A 108 31.02 8.69 6.42
CA ILE A 108 31.41 9.87 7.21
C ILE A 108 32.14 10.89 6.33
N THR A 109 33.09 10.43 5.48
CA THR A 109 33.78 11.31 4.52
C THR A 109 32.80 11.94 3.52
N LEU A 110 31.73 11.23 3.15
CA LEU A 110 30.62 11.73 2.32
C LEU A 110 29.62 12.61 3.08
N GLY A 111 29.92 12.98 4.33
CA GLY A 111 29.12 13.92 5.11
C GLY A 111 27.91 13.31 5.81
N LYS A 112 27.77 11.97 5.86
CA LYS A 112 26.71 11.32 6.62
C LYS A 112 27.00 11.39 8.12
N THR A 113 25.96 11.70 8.89
CA THR A 113 26.06 11.68 10.35
C THR A 113 26.07 10.25 10.86
N SER A 114 26.66 10.02 12.03
CA SER A 114 26.65 8.70 12.68
C SER A 114 25.23 8.14 12.82
N GLN A 115 24.24 8.98 13.14
CA GLN A 115 22.84 8.58 13.27
C GLN A 115 22.24 8.13 11.93
N GLN A 116 22.54 8.82 10.82
CA GLN A 116 22.07 8.38 9.50
C GLN A 116 22.66 7.03 9.13
N ILE A 117 23.96 6.84 9.38
CA ILE A 117 24.66 5.58 9.11
C ILE A 117 24.08 4.45 9.95
N GLU A 118 23.82 4.69 11.23
CA GLU A 118 23.20 3.72 12.13
C GLU A 118 21.83 3.30 11.63
N ASN A 119 20.94 4.25 11.34
CA ASN A 119 19.60 3.99 10.80
C ASN A 119 19.66 3.18 9.50
N TRP A 120 20.59 3.50 8.60
CA TRP A 120 20.77 2.77 7.34
C TRP A 120 21.19 1.31 7.57
N PHE A 121 22.10 1.07 8.51
CA PHE A 121 22.61 -0.27 8.79
C PHE A 121 21.60 -1.11 9.58
N GLU A 122 20.84 -0.49 10.48
CA GLU A 122 19.69 -1.14 11.14
C GLU A 122 18.63 -1.55 10.12
N PHE A 123 18.26 -0.65 9.22
CA PHE A 123 17.36 -0.97 8.11
C PHE A 123 17.91 -2.11 7.24
N PHE A 124 19.19 -2.09 6.88
CA PHE A 124 19.79 -3.17 6.10
C PHE A 124 19.71 -4.53 6.81
N LYS A 125 20.01 -4.57 8.12
CA LYS A 125 19.87 -5.79 8.94
C LYS A 125 18.42 -6.28 8.97
N TYR A 126 17.47 -5.37 9.14
CA TYR A 126 16.04 -5.67 9.09
C TYR A 126 15.62 -6.24 7.73
N ALA A 127 16.00 -5.58 6.64
CA ALA A 127 15.66 -6.02 5.28
C ALA A 127 16.25 -7.40 4.96
N GLN A 128 17.47 -7.69 5.42
CA GLN A 128 18.07 -9.02 5.27
C GLN A 128 17.30 -10.10 6.03
N SER A 129 16.93 -9.85 7.29
CA SER A 129 16.23 -10.85 8.11
C SER A 129 14.82 -11.15 7.60
N HIS A 130 14.19 -10.24 6.87
CA HIS A 130 12.85 -10.40 6.31
C HIS A 130 12.83 -10.80 4.82
N ARG A 131 14.00 -11.04 4.22
CA ARG A 131 14.11 -11.37 2.79
C ARG A 131 13.35 -12.65 2.41
N SER A 132 13.28 -13.63 3.31
CA SER A 132 12.61 -14.92 3.10
C SER A 132 11.29 -15.04 3.88
N ARG A 133 10.78 -13.94 4.44
CA ARG A 133 9.51 -13.92 5.18
C ARG A 133 8.35 -14.25 4.23
N THR A 134 7.47 -15.18 4.59
CA THR A 134 6.33 -15.64 3.75
C THR A 134 4.97 -15.36 4.41
N LEU A 135 3.99 -14.86 3.64
CA LEU A 135 2.66 -14.47 4.13
C LEU A 135 1.67 -15.55 3.69
N ASP A 136 0.69 -15.84 4.53
CA ASP A 136 -0.38 -16.75 4.16
C ASP A 136 -1.31 -16.08 3.13
N SER A 137 -1.45 -16.70 1.97
CA SER A 137 -2.25 -16.14 0.88
C SER A 137 -3.74 -16.05 1.22
N SER A 138 -4.25 -16.94 2.09
CA SER A 138 -5.65 -16.92 2.51
C SER A 138 -5.94 -15.76 3.47
N ALA A 139 -4.99 -15.47 4.37
CA ALA A 139 -5.03 -14.34 5.28
C ALA A 139 -4.91 -13.00 4.53
N ILE A 140 -4.02 -12.89 3.52
CA ILE A 140 -3.98 -11.70 2.64
C ILE A 140 -5.34 -11.49 1.97
N LYS A 141 -5.93 -12.56 1.40
CA LYS A 141 -7.25 -12.47 0.77
C LYS A 141 -8.33 -12.02 1.78
N ALA A 142 -8.27 -12.49 3.02
CA ALA A 142 -9.17 -12.06 4.08
C ALA A 142 -9.00 -10.58 4.42
N THR A 143 -7.75 -10.08 4.52
CA THR A 143 -7.43 -8.65 4.71
C THR A 143 -7.97 -7.80 3.55
N ILE A 144 -7.78 -8.23 2.29
CA ILE A 144 -8.35 -7.55 1.12
C ILE A 144 -9.88 -7.51 1.24
N ASN A 145 -10.52 -8.63 1.58
CA ASN A 145 -11.98 -8.68 1.73
C ASN A 145 -12.50 -7.73 2.82
N ARG A 146 -11.75 -7.55 3.92
CA ARG A 146 -12.09 -6.61 4.99
C ARG A 146 -12.00 -5.14 4.54
N SER A 147 -11.17 -4.81 3.57
CA SER A 147 -11.07 -3.44 3.03
C SER A 147 -12.20 -3.07 2.06
N ILE A 148 -12.78 -4.05 1.36
CA ILE A 148 -13.87 -3.87 0.39
C ILE A 148 -15.00 -2.96 0.90
N PRO A 149 -15.62 -3.21 2.08
CA PRO A 149 -16.69 -2.35 2.57
C PRO A 149 -16.25 -0.91 2.85
N LEU A 150 -15.00 -0.68 3.27
CA LEU A 150 -14.46 0.67 3.52
C LEU A 150 -14.37 1.47 2.21
N ILE A 151 -13.84 0.84 1.16
CA ILE A 151 -13.68 1.44 -0.16
C ILE A 151 -15.05 1.63 -0.84
N LYS A 152 -15.97 0.68 -0.68
CA LYS A 152 -17.35 0.82 -1.14
C LYS A 152 -18.06 1.98 -0.45
N ASN A 153 -17.85 2.16 0.86
CA ASN A 153 -18.42 3.27 1.60
C ASN A 153 -17.86 4.60 1.07
N TYR A 154 -16.55 4.70 0.88
CA TYR A 154 -15.89 5.87 0.28
C TYR A 154 -16.48 6.22 -1.09
N THR A 155 -16.54 5.26 -2.01
CA THR A 155 -17.10 5.46 -3.37
C THR A 155 -18.59 5.80 -3.38
N SER A 156 -19.31 5.51 -2.29
CA SER A 156 -20.73 5.86 -2.15
C SER A 156 -20.98 7.26 -1.61
N LEU A 157 -19.98 7.91 -1.01
CA LEU A 157 -20.14 9.22 -0.36
C LEU A 157 -20.62 10.29 -1.34
N THR A 158 -20.19 10.22 -2.60
CA THR A 158 -20.47 11.23 -3.63
C THR A 158 -21.77 10.99 -4.39
N LYS A 159 -22.39 9.80 -4.27
CA LYS A 159 -23.54 9.38 -5.10
C LYS A 159 -24.85 10.14 -4.84
N ASN A 160 -24.92 11.00 -3.82
CA ASN A 160 -26.15 11.72 -3.43
C ASN A 160 -25.87 13.14 -2.93
N ILE A 161 -24.81 13.78 -3.40
CA ILE A 161 -24.37 15.07 -2.87
C ILE A 161 -25.36 16.21 -3.19
N ASP A 162 -26.17 16.07 -4.24
CA ASP A 162 -27.12 17.12 -4.67
C ASP A 162 -28.46 17.10 -3.89
N ARG A 163 -28.64 16.20 -2.92
CA ARG A 163 -29.88 16.13 -2.12
C ARG A 163 -29.92 17.21 -1.03
N PRO A 164 -31.11 17.73 -0.67
CA PRO A 164 -31.25 18.62 0.48
C PRO A 164 -30.68 18.01 1.76
N ASN A 165 -29.97 18.80 2.58
CA ASN A 165 -29.29 18.36 3.81
C ASN A 165 -28.19 17.29 3.62
N SER A 166 -27.75 17.02 2.39
CA SER A 166 -26.68 16.06 2.08
C SER A 166 -25.36 16.42 2.77
N SER A 167 -25.04 17.71 2.91
CA SER A 167 -23.75 18.20 3.40
C SER A 167 -23.46 17.76 4.84
N LYS A 168 -24.43 17.90 5.77
CA LYS A 168 -24.26 17.43 7.16
C LYS A 168 -24.15 15.91 7.25
N VAL A 169 -24.92 15.19 6.43
CA VAL A 169 -24.90 13.73 6.38
C VAL A 169 -23.57 13.22 5.81
N LEU A 170 -23.09 13.84 4.74
CA LEU A 170 -21.80 13.55 4.10
C LEU A 170 -20.67 13.74 5.11
N LEU A 171 -20.62 14.89 5.79
CA LEU A 171 -19.64 15.16 6.84
C LEU A 171 -19.64 14.10 7.94
N LYS A 172 -20.82 13.70 8.43
CA LYS A 172 -20.94 12.64 9.45
C LYS A 172 -20.40 11.31 8.93
N LYS A 173 -20.77 10.91 7.71
CA LYS A 173 -20.29 9.66 7.08
C LYS A 173 -18.78 9.67 6.86
N THR A 174 -18.21 10.80 6.43
CA THR A 174 -16.76 10.97 6.28
C THR A 174 -16.04 10.72 7.60
N ARG A 175 -16.50 11.33 8.70
CA ARG A 175 -15.90 11.13 10.03
C ARG A 175 -16.01 9.69 10.51
N THR A 176 -17.18 9.06 10.34
CA THR A 176 -17.37 7.65 10.68
C THR A 176 -16.42 6.76 9.89
N LEU A 177 -16.26 7.00 8.59
CA LEU A 177 -15.39 6.18 7.76
C LEU A 177 -13.90 6.35 8.12
N ILE A 178 -13.47 7.56 8.48
CA ILE A 178 -12.12 7.79 9.02
C ILE A 178 -11.86 6.90 10.23
N THR A 179 -12.76 6.89 11.22
CA THR A 179 -12.62 6.04 12.41
C THR A 179 -12.59 4.55 12.09
N GLN A 180 -13.41 4.10 11.14
CA GLN A 180 -13.43 2.71 10.71
C GLN A 180 -12.11 2.30 10.04
N ILE A 181 -11.55 3.18 9.20
CA ILE A 181 -10.26 2.92 8.55
C ILE A 181 -9.11 2.96 9.57
N ASP A 182 -9.14 3.88 10.53
CA ASP A 182 -8.13 3.93 11.59
C ASP A 182 -8.15 2.66 12.44
N SER A 183 -9.35 2.12 12.74
CA SER A 183 -9.49 0.80 13.38
C SER A 183 -8.96 -0.33 12.50
N PHE A 184 -9.19 -0.30 11.20
CA PHE A 184 -8.63 -1.29 10.28
C PHE A 184 -7.10 -1.26 10.27
N PHE A 185 -6.48 -0.07 10.26
CA PHE A 185 -5.03 0.07 10.31
C PHE A 185 -4.39 -0.44 11.60
N SER A 186 -5.09 -0.36 12.73
CA SER A 186 -4.57 -0.78 14.04
C SER A 186 -4.92 -2.20 14.46
N SER A 187 -5.87 -2.86 13.78
CA SER A 187 -6.39 -4.16 14.22
C SER A 187 -6.27 -5.29 13.19
N ASP A 188 -6.12 -4.98 11.90
CA ASP A 188 -5.89 -6.04 10.90
C ASP A 188 -4.42 -6.49 10.95
N PRO A 189 -4.12 -7.76 11.28
CA PRO A 189 -2.76 -8.19 11.56
C PRO A 189 -1.78 -7.95 10.41
N TYR A 190 -2.21 -8.17 9.16
CA TYR A 190 -1.33 -8.01 8.00
C TYR A 190 -1.18 -6.54 7.59
N ILE A 191 -2.21 -5.73 7.82
CA ILE A 191 -2.07 -4.30 7.65
C ILE A 191 -1.10 -3.72 8.68
N THR A 192 -1.26 -4.07 9.96
CA THR A 192 -0.35 -3.60 11.01
C THR A 192 1.08 -4.05 10.74
N GLN A 193 1.27 -5.32 10.35
CA GLN A 193 2.58 -5.84 9.97
C GLN A 193 3.17 -5.09 8.78
N ALA A 194 2.42 -4.89 7.69
CA ALA A 194 2.93 -4.17 6.53
C ALA A 194 3.25 -2.71 6.84
N LEU A 195 2.45 -2.04 7.68
CA LEU A 195 2.72 -0.67 8.12
C LEU A 195 3.99 -0.58 8.97
N ASP A 196 4.22 -1.56 9.84
CA ASP A 196 5.47 -1.71 10.59
C ASP A 196 6.65 -1.91 9.63
N GLU A 197 6.56 -2.87 8.70
CA GLU A 197 7.59 -3.15 7.69
C GLU A 197 7.93 -1.92 6.83
N ILE A 198 6.92 -1.16 6.38
CA ILE A 198 7.09 0.09 5.64
C ILE A 198 7.79 1.16 6.49
N SER A 199 7.50 1.22 7.79
CA SER A 199 8.06 2.25 8.69
C SER A 199 9.56 2.13 8.92
N HIS A 200 10.13 0.94 8.67
CA HIS A 200 11.57 0.70 8.79
C HIS A 200 12.37 1.28 7.63
N VAL A 201 11.74 1.66 6.51
CA VAL A 201 12.44 2.22 5.34
C VAL A 201 12.85 3.67 5.65
N PRO A 202 14.16 3.97 5.80
CA PRO A 202 14.59 5.32 6.10
C PRO A 202 14.42 6.23 4.88
N TYR A 203 14.33 7.52 5.12
CA TYR A 203 14.51 8.50 4.06
C TYR A 203 15.94 8.41 3.50
N TRP A 204 16.06 8.35 2.18
CA TRP A 204 17.32 8.37 1.46
C TRP A 204 17.09 8.95 0.07
N ASP A 205 18.06 9.70 -0.45
CA ASP A 205 17.98 10.24 -1.81
C ASP A 205 18.59 9.22 -2.78
N ILE A 206 17.83 8.86 -3.82
CA ILE A 206 18.20 7.86 -4.82
C ILE A 206 19.52 8.25 -5.53
N ASN A 207 19.81 9.54 -5.65
CA ASN A 207 21.04 10.05 -6.27
C ASN A 207 22.31 9.76 -5.45
N GLU A 208 22.16 9.45 -4.16
CA GLU A 208 23.28 9.09 -3.28
C GLU A 208 23.84 7.69 -3.58
N SER A 209 23.07 6.84 -4.28
CA SER A 209 23.56 5.52 -4.74
C SER A 209 24.61 5.61 -5.86
N SER A 210 24.73 6.77 -6.49
CA SER A 210 25.64 7.06 -7.60
C SER A 210 26.83 7.96 -7.23
N GLY A 211 26.99 8.32 -5.95
CA GLY A 211 28.08 9.20 -5.51
C GLY A 211 27.95 10.65 -5.99
N GLY A 212 26.73 11.11 -6.30
CA GLY A 212 26.46 12.51 -6.64
C GLY A 212 26.49 13.36 -5.38
N SER A 213 27.45 14.29 -5.32
CA SER A 213 27.56 15.33 -4.28
C SER A 213 26.44 16.36 -4.37
#